data_AF-A0A0S4J5P1-F1
#
_entry.id   AF-A0A0S4J5P1-F1
#
_cell.length_a   1.000
_cell.length_b   1.000
_cell.length_c   1.000
_cell.angle_alpha   90.00
_cell.angle_beta   90.00
_cell.angle_gamma   90.00
#
_symmetry.space_group_name_H-M   'P 1'
#
loop_
_entity.id
_entity.type
_entity.pdbx_description
1 polymer ?
#
loop_
_entity_poly.entity_id
_entity_poly.type
_entity_poly.pdbx_seq_one_letter_code
_entity_poly.pdbx_strand_id
1 'polypeptide(L)'
;MQKIITVVAILAGVCAMMVSAAPRTVQVNANPAAGTKFNHYWKESVGSGHALLGTRADWQAQLKQAVSDIGFKRVRMHGIFDDDIRVVLAPGQYEFYNVDIVYDFLLSVGVRPIVELSFMPGVLAGCWPWNNTGANCNYVMHYDGIVQPPTNFADWQDLCRALAAHLVERYGVEEVRQWHFEVWNELWGMAYPHPYLDL
;
A
#
# COMPACT_ATOMS: atom_id res chain seq x y z
N MET A 1 27.00 -62.61 39.13
CA MET A 1 27.21 -62.25 37.71
C MET A 1 26.04 -61.33 37.32
N GLN A 2 26.03 -60.01 37.49
CA GLN A 2 26.89 -58.90 37.05
C GLN A 2 26.94 -58.70 35.52
N LYS A 3 26.58 -57.46 35.10
CA LYS A 3 26.60 -56.84 33.73
C LYS A 3 25.22 -56.90 33.03
N ILE A 4 24.55 -55.83 32.59
CA ILE A 4 24.92 -54.44 32.26
C ILE A 4 23.75 -53.50 32.59
N ILE A 5 24.01 -52.57 33.51
CA ILE A 5 23.32 -51.30 33.68
C ILE A 5 24.08 -50.33 32.76
N THR A 6 23.51 -49.94 31.62
CA THR A 6 23.87 -48.72 30.85
C THR A 6 22.83 -48.58 29.73
N VAL A 7 21.78 -47.78 29.93
CA VAL A 7 21.17 -46.77 29.03
C VAL A 7 19.90 -46.26 29.73
N VAL A 8 20.05 -45.57 30.87
CA VAL A 8 18.97 -44.72 31.42
C VAL A 8 19.50 -43.35 31.89
N ALA A 9 20.83 -43.16 31.96
CA ALA A 9 21.43 -41.93 32.48
C ALA A 9 21.73 -40.86 31.40
N ILE A 10 20.88 -40.74 30.38
CA ILE A 10 20.85 -39.52 29.53
C ILE A 10 19.39 -39.05 29.44
N LEU A 11 18.73 -38.90 30.58
CA LEU A 11 17.40 -38.28 30.66
C LEU A 11 17.21 -37.40 31.90
N ALA A 12 18.29 -37.15 32.66
CA ALA A 12 18.29 -36.28 33.84
C ALA A 12 19.24 -35.07 33.70
N GLY A 13 19.66 -34.75 32.47
CA GLY A 13 20.69 -33.73 32.18
C GLY A 13 20.18 -32.46 31.51
N VAL A 14 18.93 -32.39 31.09
CA VAL A 14 18.32 -31.12 30.68
C VAL A 14 17.54 -30.61 31.89
N CYS A 15 18.30 -30.18 32.89
CA CYS A 15 17.79 -29.28 33.91
C CYS A 15 17.19 -28.10 33.15
N ALA A 16 15.86 -28.00 33.16
CA ALA A 16 15.15 -26.86 32.64
C ALA A 16 15.70 -25.64 33.38
N MET A 17 16.65 -24.92 32.76
CA MET A 17 17.01 -23.58 33.19
C MET A 17 15.78 -22.72 32.94
N MET A 18 14.86 -22.74 33.90
CA MET A 18 13.90 -21.67 34.03
C MET A 18 14.72 -20.43 34.37
N VAL A 19 15.05 -19.67 33.34
CA VAL A 19 15.53 -18.29 33.48
C VAL A 19 14.36 -17.53 34.09
N SER A 20 14.27 -17.53 35.41
CA SER A 20 13.43 -16.61 36.16
C SER A 20 14.02 -15.23 35.92
N ALA A 21 13.43 -14.47 34.99
CA ALA A 21 13.80 -13.08 34.81
C ALA A 21 13.52 -12.36 36.13
N ALA A 22 14.55 -11.70 36.68
CA ALA A 22 14.37 -10.89 37.88
C ALA A 22 13.22 -9.88 37.67
N PRO A 23 12.35 -9.67 38.67
CA PRO A 23 11.20 -8.79 38.53
C PRO A 23 11.68 -7.39 38.13
N ARG A 24 11.23 -6.92 36.96
CA ARG A 24 11.50 -5.55 36.52
C ARG A 24 10.52 -4.62 37.23
N THR A 25 11.04 -3.69 38.01
CA THR A 25 10.25 -2.61 38.59
C THR A 25 10.22 -1.44 37.60
N VAL A 26 9.04 -1.03 37.16
CA VAL A 26 8.83 0.17 36.34
C VAL A 26 8.27 1.27 37.24
N GLN A 27 8.99 2.39 37.34
CA GLN A 27 8.54 3.57 38.07
C GLN A 27 7.78 4.49 37.12
N VAL A 28 6.52 4.80 37.44
CA VAL A 28 5.67 5.68 36.62
C VAL A 28 5.56 7.03 37.33
N ASN A 29 6.04 8.09 36.68
CA ASN A 29 5.83 9.46 37.12
C ASN A 29 4.68 10.08 36.32
N ALA A 30 3.58 10.41 36.99
CA ALA A 30 2.40 10.99 36.36
C ALA A 30 2.44 12.54 36.28
N ASN A 31 3.58 13.18 36.57
CA ASN A 31 3.73 14.64 36.47
C ASN A 31 3.71 15.10 35.00
N PRO A 32 2.66 15.82 34.54
CA PRO A 32 2.54 16.24 33.15
C PRO A 32 3.62 17.23 32.70
N ALA A 33 4.21 17.98 33.64
CA ALA A 33 5.26 18.96 33.35
C ALA A 33 6.61 18.33 32.99
N ALA A 34 6.77 17.02 33.19
CA ALA A 34 7.99 16.27 32.90
C ALA A 34 7.89 15.42 31.61
N GLY A 35 6.77 15.49 30.89
CA GLY A 35 6.52 14.66 29.70
C GLY A 35 6.93 15.31 28.38
N THR A 36 7.15 14.48 27.36
CA THR A 36 7.27 14.90 25.95
C THR A 36 6.04 14.46 25.16
N LYS A 37 5.77 15.11 24.02
CA LYS A 37 4.64 14.75 23.15
C LYS A 37 4.84 13.35 22.58
N PHE A 38 3.90 12.45 22.86
CA PHE A 38 3.89 11.10 22.30
C PHE A 38 3.11 11.08 20.98
N ASN A 39 3.82 11.27 19.86
CA ASN A 39 3.22 11.28 18.53
C ASN A 39 2.88 9.84 18.09
N HIS A 40 1.63 9.61 17.69
CA HIS A 40 1.15 8.30 17.25
C HIS A 40 1.39 8.05 15.76
N TYR A 41 2.66 8.09 15.32
CA TYR A 41 3.01 7.94 13.89
C TYR A 41 2.53 6.63 13.27
N TRP A 42 2.43 5.55 14.06
CA TRP A 42 1.92 4.25 13.62
C TRP A 42 0.44 4.26 13.20
N LYS A 43 -0.29 5.35 13.44
CA LYS A 43 -1.68 5.55 13.01
C LYS A 43 -1.80 6.44 11.78
N GLU A 44 -0.71 6.99 11.26
CA GLU A 44 -0.78 7.95 10.15
C GLU A 44 -1.22 7.32 8.83
N SER A 45 -0.91 6.04 8.61
CA SER A 45 -1.28 5.29 7.41
C SER A 45 -1.32 3.78 7.66
N VAL A 46 -2.07 3.08 6.82
CA VAL A 46 -2.05 1.62 6.70
C VAL A 46 -1.92 1.23 5.23
N GLY A 47 -1.24 0.11 4.96
CA GLY A 47 -1.21 -0.49 3.63
C GLY A 47 -2.49 -1.27 3.35
N SER A 48 -2.83 -1.37 2.08
CA SER A 48 -3.88 -2.25 1.56
C SER A 48 -3.32 -2.99 0.34
N GLY A 49 -4.08 -3.98 -0.14
CA GLY A 49 -3.82 -4.57 -1.44
C GLY A 49 -4.14 -3.60 -2.58
N HIS A 50 -4.53 -4.19 -3.71
CA HIS A 50 -4.87 -3.47 -4.94
C HIS A 50 -6.11 -2.57 -4.79
N ALA A 51 -6.10 -1.41 -5.45
CA ALA A 51 -7.16 -0.40 -5.38
C ALA A 51 -8.56 -0.97 -5.70
N LEU A 52 -8.69 -1.95 -6.60
CA LEU A 52 -10.00 -2.49 -6.97
C LEU A 52 -10.70 -3.15 -5.78
N LEU A 53 -9.93 -3.69 -4.82
CA LEU A 53 -10.49 -4.26 -3.58
C LEU A 53 -11.31 -3.22 -2.81
N GLY A 54 -11.00 -1.93 -2.95
CA GLY A 54 -11.75 -0.83 -2.34
C GLY A 54 -13.21 -0.73 -2.78
N THR A 55 -13.58 -1.37 -3.90
CA THR A 55 -14.97 -1.45 -4.37
C THR A 55 -15.78 -2.55 -3.69
N ARG A 56 -15.12 -3.47 -2.97
CA ARG A 56 -15.78 -4.63 -2.37
C ARG A 56 -16.34 -4.32 -0.99
N ALA A 57 -17.60 -4.69 -0.75
CA ALA A 57 -18.27 -4.47 0.52
C ALA A 57 -17.58 -5.12 1.73
N ASP A 58 -16.95 -6.28 1.56
CA ASP A 58 -16.21 -6.96 2.63
C ASP A 58 -14.94 -6.21 3.04
N TRP A 59 -14.18 -5.72 2.06
CA TRP A 59 -13.01 -4.87 2.30
C TRP A 59 -13.41 -3.55 2.97
N GLN A 60 -14.47 -2.91 2.48
CA GLN A 60 -14.99 -1.66 3.04
C GLN A 60 -15.41 -1.83 4.52
N ALA A 61 -16.10 -2.92 4.85
CA ALA A 61 -16.48 -3.22 6.23
C ALA A 61 -15.25 -3.40 7.14
N GLN A 62 -14.21 -4.09 6.66
CA GLN A 62 -12.97 -4.29 7.42
C GLN A 62 -12.19 -2.99 7.62
N LEU A 63 -12.08 -2.15 6.58
CA LEU A 63 -11.41 -0.85 6.73
C LEU A 63 -12.16 0.00 7.75
N LYS A 64 -13.49 0.09 7.65
CA LYS A 64 -14.30 0.88 8.59
C LYS A 64 -14.06 0.44 10.03
N GLN A 65 -13.99 -0.86 10.29
CA GLN A 65 -13.68 -1.40 11.60
C GLN A 65 -12.25 -1.02 12.04
N ALA A 66 -11.25 -1.20 11.18
CA ALA A 66 -9.87 -0.85 11.47
C ALA A 66 -9.68 0.65 11.78
N VAL A 67 -10.38 1.52 11.05
CA VAL A 67 -10.39 2.97 11.32
C VAL A 67 -11.01 3.27 12.67
N SER A 68 -12.14 2.64 13.02
CA SER A 68 -12.78 2.80 14.33
C SER A 68 -11.87 2.35 15.48
N ASP A 69 -11.24 1.18 15.36
CA ASP A 69 -10.50 0.57 16.47
C ASP A 69 -9.09 1.15 16.63
N ILE A 70 -8.42 1.44 15.51
CA ILE A 70 -7.01 1.83 15.51
C ILE A 70 -6.88 3.34 15.31
N GLY A 71 -7.74 3.96 14.50
CA GLY A 71 -7.69 5.40 14.19
C GLY A 71 -6.72 5.73 13.07
N PHE A 72 -6.65 4.89 12.03
CA PHE A 72 -5.86 5.20 10.83
C PHE A 72 -6.36 6.46 10.14
N LYS A 73 -5.44 7.27 9.61
CA LYS A 73 -5.77 8.51 8.88
C LYS A 73 -5.70 8.36 7.37
N ARG A 74 -4.94 7.38 6.86
CA ARG A 74 -4.69 7.19 5.43
C ARG A 74 -4.59 5.72 5.05
N VAL A 75 -4.88 5.44 3.78
CA VAL A 75 -4.73 4.12 3.18
C VAL A 75 -3.87 4.23 1.93
N ARG A 76 -2.86 3.38 1.80
CA ARG A 76 -1.98 3.26 0.62
C ARG A 76 -2.31 1.98 -0.12
N MET A 77 -2.58 2.08 -1.42
CA MET A 77 -2.98 0.96 -2.30
C MET A 77 -2.16 1.02 -3.59
N HIS A 78 -1.88 -0.15 -4.16
CA HIS A 78 -1.31 -0.25 -5.50
C HIS A 78 -2.39 -0.09 -6.57
N GLY A 79 -1.96 0.19 -7.81
CA GLY A 79 -2.74 -0.16 -9.01
C GLY A 79 -3.95 0.73 -9.27
N ILE A 80 -3.88 2.02 -8.92
CA ILE A 80 -4.96 2.98 -9.24
C ILE A 80 -5.15 3.16 -10.75
N PHE A 81 -4.14 2.83 -11.55
CA PHE A 81 -4.14 2.88 -13.01
C PHE A 81 -4.12 1.50 -13.67
N ASP A 82 -4.26 0.41 -12.90
CA ASP A 82 -4.35 -0.92 -13.49
C ASP A 82 -5.62 -1.03 -14.36
N ASP A 83 -5.56 -1.89 -15.38
CA ASP A 83 -6.60 -1.98 -16.41
C ASP A 83 -7.98 -2.42 -15.84
N ASP A 84 -8.01 -3.03 -14.66
CA ASP A 84 -9.24 -3.45 -13.97
C ASP A 84 -9.96 -2.31 -13.24
N ILE A 85 -9.24 -1.28 -12.77
CA ILE A 85 -9.81 0.02 -12.38
C ILE A 85 -10.37 0.73 -13.61
N ARG A 86 -9.77 0.48 -14.79
CA ARG A 86 -10.24 0.96 -16.10
C ARG A 86 -10.18 2.48 -16.26
N VAL A 87 -9.10 3.09 -15.77
CA VAL A 87 -8.87 4.54 -15.92
C VAL A 87 -8.62 4.96 -17.36
N VAL A 88 -7.84 4.18 -18.13
CA VAL A 88 -7.41 4.58 -19.48
C VAL A 88 -8.14 3.77 -20.55
N LEU A 89 -8.99 4.44 -21.33
CA LEU A 89 -9.67 3.83 -22.48
C LEU A 89 -8.81 3.95 -23.76
N ALA A 90 -8.14 5.09 -23.89
CA ALA A 90 -7.15 5.42 -24.93
C ALA A 90 -6.28 6.58 -24.41
N PRO A 91 -5.12 6.88 -25.02
CA PRO A 91 -4.38 8.10 -24.69
C PRO A 91 -5.29 9.33 -24.78
N GLY A 92 -5.32 10.15 -23.72
CA GLY A 92 -6.20 11.32 -23.60
C GLY A 92 -7.69 11.03 -23.37
N GLN A 93 -8.07 9.76 -23.12
CA GLN A 93 -9.45 9.37 -22.81
C GLN A 93 -9.50 8.59 -21.50
N TYR A 94 -9.98 9.25 -20.45
CA TYR A 94 -9.93 8.76 -19.08
C TYR A 94 -11.33 8.62 -18.45
N GLU A 95 -11.52 7.58 -17.63
CA GLU A 95 -12.75 7.30 -16.87
C GLU A 95 -12.39 7.06 -15.39
N PHE A 96 -12.86 7.92 -14.50
CA PHE A 96 -12.48 7.87 -13.08
C PHE A 96 -13.56 7.26 -12.18
N TYR A 97 -14.66 6.74 -12.73
CA TYR A 97 -15.77 6.17 -11.95
C TYR A 97 -15.35 5.18 -10.85
N ASN A 98 -14.46 4.22 -11.14
CA ASN A 98 -14.01 3.26 -10.12
C ASN A 98 -13.08 3.88 -9.08
N VAL A 99 -12.27 4.88 -9.48
CA VAL A 99 -11.47 5.68 -8.54
C VAL A 99 -12.40 6.42 -7.58
N ASP A 100 -13.46 7.03 -8.11
CA ASP A 100 -14.47 7.75 -7.33
C ASP A 100 -15.15 6.83 -6.32
N ILE A 101 -15.55 5.61 -6.70
CA ILE A 101 -16.14 4.64 -5.77
C ILE A 101 -15.20 4.38 -4.58
N VAL A 102 -13.91 4.13 -4.86
CA VAL A 102 -12.93 3.82 -3.82
C VAL A 102 -12.71 5.04 -2.94
N TYR A 103 -12.44 6.21 -3.51
CA TYR A 103 -12.06 7.40 -2.77
C TYR A 103 -13.23 8.05 -2.04
N ASP A 104 -14.43 8.04 -2.61
CA ASP A 104 -15.65 8.46 -1.90
C ASP A 104 -15.86 7.61 -0.63
N PHE A 105 -15.66 6.29 -0.74
CA PHE A 105 -15.75 5.41 0.42
C PHE A 105 -14.68 5.76 1.46
N LEU A 106 -13.41 5.91 1.07
CA LEU A 106 -12.33 6.29 1.99
C LEU A 106 -12.68 7.58 2.76
N LEU A 107 -13.08 8.63 2.06
CA LEU A 107 -13.45 9.90 2.67
C LEU A 107 -14.68 9.76 3.56
N SER A 108 -15.65 8.92 3.18
CA SER A 108 -16.87 8.68 3.99
C SER A 108 -16.57 8.05 5.36
N VAL A 109 -15.45 7.33 5.48
CA VAL A 109 -14.98 6.75 6.76
C VAL A 109 -13.86 7.57 7.40
N GLY A 110 -13.57 8.77 6.88
CA GLY A 110 -12.62 9.71 7.48
C GLY A 110 -11.15 9.41 7.21
N VAL A 111 -10.83 8.64 6.16
CA VAL A 111 -9.46 8.38 5.75
C VAL A 111 -9.17 8.93 4.36
N ARG A 112 -7.91 9.31 4.13
CA ARG A 112 -7.45 9.85 2.84
C ARG A 112 -6.60 8.83 2.09
N PRO A 113 -6.60 8.84 0.75
CA PRO A 113 -5.66 8.02 0.01
C PRO A 113 -4.23 8.56 0.15
N ILE A 114 -3.27 7.64 0.20
CA ILE A 114 -1.94 7.87 -0.35
C ILE A 114 -2.03 7.36 -1.79
N VAL A 115 -2.04 8.31 -2.72
CA VAL A 115 -2.22 8.06 -4.15
C VAL A 115 -0.90 7.56 -4.72
N GLU A 116 -0.75 6.24 -4.80
CA GLU A 116 0.33 5.61 -5.53
C GLU A 116 0.01 5.66 -7.03
N LEU A 117 0.85 6.34 -7.80
CA LEU A 117 0.70 6.45 -9.26
C LEU A 117 1.25 5.16 -9.90
N SER A 118 0.42 4.12 -9.96
CA SER A 118 0.79 2.78 -10.44
C SER A 118 -0.43 1.91 -10.83
N PHE A 119 -0.23 0.74 -11.46
CA PHE A 119 0.93 0.44 -12.28
C PHE A 119 0.70 1.06 -13.67
N MET A 120 1.32 0.53 -14.74
CA MET A 120 1.16 1.11 -16.07
C MET A 120 -0.12 0.61 -16.74
N PRO A 121 -1.01 1.47 -17.26
CA PRO A 121 -2.11 1.02 -18.11
C PRO A 121 -1.61 0.27 -19.34
N GLY A 122 -2.26 -0.84 -19.70
CA GLY A 122 -1.81 -1.69 -20.81
C GLY A 122 -1.81 -0.97 -22.15
N VAL A 123 -2.76 -0.04 -22.34
CA VAL A 123 -2.84 0.82 -23.53
C VAL A 123 -1.62 1.73 -23.65
N LEU A 124 -1.09 2.26 -22.55
CA LEU A 124 0.09 3.13 -22.58
C LEU A 124 1.39 2.34 -22.71
N ALA A 125 1.44 1.12 -22.16
CA ALA A 125 2.59 0.21 -22.26
C ALA A 125 2.69 -0.51 -23.63
N GLY A 126 1.67 -0.44 -24.49
CA GLY A 126 1.60 -1.27 -25.70
C GLY A 126 1.34 -2.76 -25.40
N CYS A 127 0.80 -3.05 -24.21
CA CYS A 127 0.49 -4.38 -23.71
C CYS A 127 -1.00 -4.74 -23.85
N TRP A 128 -1.81 -3.86 -24.44
CA TRP A 128 -3.21 -4.13 -24.77
C TRP A 128 -3.34 -4.95 -26.07
N PRO A 129 -4.32 -5.88 -26.18
CA PRO A 129 -5.31 -6.30 -25.17
C PRO A 129 -4.70 -7.08 -24.01
N TRP A 130 -5.40 -7.12 -22.87
CA TRP A 130 -5.00 -7.84 -21.65
C TRP A 130 -4.37 -9.21 -21.94
N ASN A 131 -3.28 -9.51 -21.22
CA ASN A 131 -2.49 -10.73 -21.39
C ASN A 131 -1.91 -10.87 -22.82
N ASN A 132 -1.54 -9.75 -23.45
CA ASN A 132 -0.73 -9.78 -24.65
C ASN A 132 0.63 -10.40 -24.30
N THR A 133 0.91 -11.56 -24.88
CA THR A 133 2.18 -12.28 -24.71
C THR A 133 3.28 -11.76 -25.65
N GLY A 134 3.11 -10.57 -26.23
CA GLY A 134 4.16 -9.86 -26.95
C GLY A 134 5.40 -9.71 -26.08
N ALA A 135 6.58 -9.73 -26.69
CA ALA A 135 7.88 -9.96 -26.04
C ALA A 135 8.30 -8.95 -24.93
N ASN A 136 7.47 -7.95 -24.62
CA ASN A 136 7.84 -6.81 -23.77
C ASN A 136 6.90 -6.56 -22.57
N CYS A 137 5.90 -7.41 -22.31
CA CYS A 137 4.95 -7.20 -21.21
C CYS A 137 5.32 -8.06 -20.00
N ASN A 138 5.53 -7.42 -18.85
CA ASN A 138 5.91 -8.06 -17.59
C ASN A 138 4.82 -7.71 -16.60
N TYR A 139 4.10 -8.75 -16.21
CA TYR A 139 2.99 -8.66 -15.29
C TYR A 139 3.47 -9.10 -13.90
N VAL A 140 3.01 -8.40 -12.87
CA VAL A 140 3.30 -8.74 -11.47
C VAL A 140 2.01 -9.01 -10.71
N MET A 141 2.13 -9.85 -9.67
CA MET A 141 1.02 -10.25 -8.81
C MET A 141 -0.07 -11.02 -9.58
N HIS A 142 -1.22 -11.24 -8.94
CA HIS A 142 -2.34 -12.00 -9.51
C HIS A 142 -3.35 -11.13 -10.29
N TYR A 143 -3.22 -9.81 -10.16
CA TYR A 143 -4.03 -8.80 -10.86
C TYR A 143 -3.29 -8.22 -12.06
N ASP A 144 -2.24 -8.92 -12.53
CA ASP A 144 -1.39 -8.59 -13.68
C ASP A 144 -1.01 -7.09 -13.82
N GLY A 145 -0.49 -6.49 -12.74
CA GLY A 145 0.02 -5.11 -12.79
C GLY A 145 1.22 -5.01 -13.75
N ILE A 146 1.24 -4.01 -14.64
CA ILE A 146 2.25 -3.89 -15.70
C ILE A 146 3.38 -2.96 -15.26
N VAL A 147 4.62 -3.46 -15.24
CA VAL A 147 5.76 -2.72 -14.67
C VAL A 147 6.59 -1.92 -15.68
N GLN A 148 6.27 -2.03 -16.96
CA GLN A 148 6.95 -1.32 -18.04
C GLN A 148 6.72 0.19 -18.00
N PRO A 149 7.69 1.00 -18.48
CA PRO A 149 7.43 2.39 -18.84
C PRO A 149 6.35 2.53 -19.93
N PRO A 150 5.70 3.70 -20.01
CA PRO A 150 4.82 3.99 -21.13
C PRO A 150 5.64 4.04 -22.43
N THR A 151 5.01 3.71 -23.54
CA THR A 151 5.59 3.89 -24.88
C THR A 151 5.83 5.36 -25.23
N ASN A 152 5.10 6.26 -24.58
CA ASN A 152 5.22 7.71 -24.69
C ASN A 152 5.00 8.37 -23.32
N PHE A 153 6.01 9.05 -22.79
CA PHE A 153 5.93 9.73 -21.49
C PHE A 153 4.98 10.93 -21.48
N ALA A 154 4.67 11.54 -22.63
CA ALA A 154 3.67 12.60 -22.68
C ALA A 154 2.27 12.09 -22.30
N ASP A 155 1.94 10.84 -22.66
CA ASP A 155 0.65 10.24 -22.32
C ASP A 155 0.56 9.89 -20.83
N TRP A 156 1.69 9.53 -20.20
CA TRP A 156 1.80 9.37 -18.75
C TRP A 156 1.64 10.70 -18.01
N GLN A 157 2.31 11.75 -18.47
CA GLN A 157 2.18 13.08 -17.90
C GLN A 157 0.72 13.59 -18.01
N ASP A 158 0.07 13.35 -19.14
CA ASP A 158 -1.33 13.71 -19.34
C ASP A 158 -2.27 12.94 -18.41
N LEU A 159 -2.06 11.63 -18.23
CA LEU A 159 -2.81 10.81 -17.27
C LEU A 159 -2.68 11.34 -15.83
N CYS A 160 -1.45 11.63 -15.38
CA CYS A 160 -1.23 12.18 -14.04
C CYS A 160 -1.90 13.55 -13.87
N ARG A 161 -1.82 14.42 -14.88
CA ARG A 161 -2.49 15.73 -14.90
C ARG A 161 -4.01 15.58 -14.86
N ALA A 162 -4.57 14.67 -15.65
CA ALA A 162 -6.00 14.41 -15.72
C ALA A 162 -6.53 13.87 -14.39
N LEU A 163 -5.84 12.91 -13.76
CA LEU A 163 -6.18 12.43 -12.42
C LEU A 163 -6.17 13.59 -11.42
N ALA A 164 -5.09 14.37 -11.35
CA ALA A 164 -4.99 15.48 -10.40
C ALA A 164 -6.10 16.52 -10.59
N ALA A 165 -6.42 16.88 -11.85
CA ALA A 165 -7.49 17.81 -12.17
C ALA A 165 -8.86 17.25 -11.74
N HIS A 166 -9.15 15.98 -12.07
CA HIS A 166 -10.37 15.30 -11.68
C HIS A 166 -10.55 15.24 -10.15
N LEU A 167 -9.51 14.88 -9.41
CA LEU A 167 -9.54 14.84 -7.95
C LEU A 167 -9.82 16.22 -7.36
N VAL A 168 -9.21 17.28 -7.89
CA VAL A 168 -9.45 18.66 -7.45
C VAL A 168 -10.86 19.13 -7.81
N GLU A 169 -11.37 18.77 -8.98
CA GLU A 169 -12.74 19.08 -9.41
C GLU A 169 -13.77 18.41 -8.49
N ARG A 170 -13.57 17.13 -8.17
CA ARG A 170 -14.50 16.33 -7.37
C ARG A 170 -14.46 16.66 -5.87
N TYR A 171 -13.26 16.75 -5.30
CA TYR A 171 -13.07 16.84 -3.84
C TYR A 171 -12.67 18.24 -3.36
N GLY A 172 -12.28 19.12 -4.27
CA GLY A 172 -11.79 20.46 -3.95
C GLY A 172 -10.31 20.48 -3.57
N VAL A 173 -9.62 21.56 -3.97
CA VAL A 173 -8.17 21.73 -3.75
C VAL A 173 -7.76 21.68 -2.28
N GLU A 174 -8.62 22.17 -1.36
CA GLU A 174 -8.33 22.19 0.08
C GLU A 174 -8.31 20.80 0.72
N GLU A 175 -9.05 19.85 0.16
CA GLU A 175 -9.01 18.45 0.58
C GLU A 175 -7.83 17.73 -0.08
N VAL A 176 -7.69 17.84 -1.40
CA VAL A 176 -6.65 17.13 -2.17
C VAL A 176 -5.22 17.54 -1.74
N ARG A 177 -5.00 18.79 -1.32
CA ARG A 177 -3.67 19.22 -0.81
C ARG A 177 -3.24 18.53 0.49
N GLN A 178 -4.14 17.80 1.15
CA GLN A 178 -3.84 17.03 2.36
C GLN A 178 -3.45 15.58 2.04
N TRP A 179 -3.55 15.18 0.78
CA TRP A 179 -3.25 13.84 0.29
C TRP A 179 -1.75 13.73 0.00
N HIS A 180 -1.27 12.49 -0.12
CA HIS A 180 0.09 12.21 -0.55
C HIS A 180 0.05 11.58 -1.93
N PHE A 181 1.01 11.96 -2.78
CA PHE A 181 1.19 11.38 -4.10
C PHE A 181 2.56 10.69 -4.11
N GLU A 182 2.54 9.37 -4.28
CA GLU A 182 3.72 8.50 -4.34
C GLU A 182 3.92 8.10 -5.81
N VAL A 183 5.08 8.45 -6.37
CA VAL A 183 5.40 8.11 -7.76
C VAL A 183 5.94 6.69 -7.80
N TRP A 184 5.12 5.77 -8.32
CA TRP A 184 5.43 4.34 -8.46
C TRP A 184 5.63 3.57 -7.14
N ASN A 185 6.05 2.32 -7.24
CA ASN A 185 6.42 1.44 -6.13
C ASN A 185 7.72 0.69 -6.44
N GLU A 186 8.70 0.75 -5.51
CA GLU A 186 9.88 -0.13 -5.52
C GLU A 186 10.65 -0.19 -6.86
N LEU A 187 11.09 0.98 -7.37
CA LEU A 187 11.93 1.11 -8.58
C LEU A 187 13.37 0.57 -8.40
N TRP A 188 13.58 -0.47 -7.59
CA TRP A 188 14.91 -0.99 -7.28
C TRP A 188 15.67 -1.39 -8.54
N GLY A 189 16.93 -0.95 -8.67
CA GLY A 189 17.79 -1.31 -9.79
C GLY A 189 17.52 -0.55 -11.10
N MET A 190 16.56 0.37 -11.12
CA MET A 190 16.35 1.30 -12.24
C MET A 190 17.41 2.41 -12.22
N ALA A 191 17.87 2.85 -13.40
CA ALA A 191 18.82 3.96 -13.50
C ALA A 191 18.19 5.26 -12.97
N TYR A 192 18.99 6.06 -12.25
CA TYR A 192 18.60 7.36 -11.71
C TYR A 192 19.35 8.52 -12.42
N PRO A 193 18.67 9.62 -12.79
CA PRO A 193 17.22 9.86 -12.68
C PRO A 193 16.45 8.92 -13.62
N HIS A 194 15.31 8.42 -13.15
CA HIS A 194 14.44 7.58 -13.97
C HIS A 194 13.45 8.48 -14.72
N PRO A 195 13.11 8.23 -16.00
CA PRO A 195 12.16 9.04 -16.77
C PRO A 195 10.78 9.27 -16.11
N TYR A 196 10.38 8.43 -15.15
CA TYR A 196 9.19 8.65 -14.31
C TYR A 196 9.29 9.87 -13.39
N LEU A 197 10.50 10.39 -13.16
CA LEU A 197 10.79 11.51 -12.25
C LEU A 197 10.96 12.85 -12.98
N ASP A 198 10.98 12.85 -14.32
CA ASP A 198 11.16 14.05 -15.14
C ASP A 198 9.82 14.75 -15.47
N LEU A 199 8.80 14.59 -14.60
CA LEU A 199 7.43 15.11 -14.75
C LEU A 199 7.32 16.64 -14.83
#